data_AF-A0A7S3GZT3-F1
#
_entry.id   AF-A0A7S3GZT3-F1
#
_cell.length_a   1.000
_cell.length_b   1.000
_cell.length_c   1.000
_cell.angle_alpha   90.00
_cell.angle_beta   90.00
_cell.angle_gamma   90.00
#
_symmetry.space_group_name_H-M   'P 1'
#
loop_
_entity.id
_entity.type
_entity.pdbx_description
1 polymer ?
#
loop_
_entity_poly.entity_id
_entity_poly.type
_entity_poly.pdbx_seq_one_letter_code
_entity_poly.pdbx_strand_id
1 'polypeptide(L)'
;AYGGGDWDGPGGISVNSQHNRIYVTGYTQGGIEGAASPGGSGIAGQPGTPFLLVLDATTGARLFVQTYVTGTARSSGGGIVSRGYNTYMTGYTMGTMFGQTNSGVAPFVLGLKGDLIPPTPVPTAAPSYEPTASPTAVCMQWALGDY
;
A
#
# COMPACT_ATOMS: atom_id res chain seq x y z
N ALA A 1 4.15 16.14 -3.66
CA ALA A 1 3.46 15.45 -4.77
C ALA A 1 4.18 14.12 -4.99
N TYR A 2 3.44 13.04 -5.31
CA TYR A 2 4.03 11.71 -5.50
C TYR A 2 4.63 11.52 -6.90
N GLY A 3 4.26 12.38 -7.84
CA GLY A 3 4.73 12.39 -9.22
C GLY A 3 6.21 12.69 -9.43
N GLY A 4 6.77 12.09 -10.48
CA GLY A 4 8.01 12.54 -11.09
C GLY A 4 7.84 13.88 -11.82
N GLY A 5 8.90 14.37 -12.45
CA GLY A 5 8.89 15.67 -13.14
C GLY A 5 8.03 15.77 -14.41
N ASP A 6 7.19 14.76 -14.71
CA ASP A 6 6.38 14.67 -15.92
C ASP A 6 4.87 14.61 -15.61
N TRP A 7 4.03 14.33 -16.61
CA TRP A 7 2.58 14.31 -16.46
C TRP A 7 2.08 13.11 -15.67
N ASP A 8 1.27 13.39 -14.67
CA ASP A 8 0.52 12.39 -13.92
C ASP A 8 -0.97 12.74 -13.95
N GLY A 9 -1.81 11.72 -14.06
CA GLY A 9 -3.25 11.88 -14.09
C GLY A 9 -3.95 10.98 -13.07
N PRO A 10 -5.01 11.49 -12.40
CA PRO A 10 -5.81 10.67 -11.52
C PRO A 10 -6.66 9.68 -12.33
N GLY A 11 -6.91 8.51 -11.75
CA GLY A 11 -7.87 7.53 -12.25
C GLY A 11 -9.04 7.39 -11.29
N GLY A 12 -8.82 6.70 -10.17
CA GLY A 12 -9.86 6.38 -9.21
C GLY A 12 -9.35 6.33 -7.77
N ILE A 13 -10.30 6.41 -6.82
CA ILE A 13 -10.06 6.33 -5.39
C ILE A 13 -11.03 5.35 -4.73
N SER A 14 -10.55 4.59 -3.74
CA SER A 14 -11.37 3.73 -2.89
C SER A 14 -10.93 3.86 -1.45
N VAL A 15 -11.89 3.94 -0.53
CA VAL A 15 -11.64 3.95 0.91
C VAL A 15 -12.05 2.61 1.49
N ASN A 16 -11.16 1.95 2.22
CA ASN A 16 -11.42 0.73 2.95
C ASN A 16 -11.36 1.01 4.44
N SER A 17 -12.54 1.25 5.03
CA SER A 17 -12.68 1.56 6.46
C SER A 17 -12.34 0.39 7.36
N GLN A 18 -12.41 -0.86 6.87
CA GLN A 18 -12.08 -2.04 7.68
C GLN A 18 -10.60 -2.06 8.05
N HIS A 19 -9.73 -1.59 7.16
CA HIS A 19 -8.27 -1.58 7.36
C HIS A 19 -7.68 -0.18 7.47
N ASN A 20 -8.52 0.85 7.56
CA ASN A 20 -8.11 2.25 7.63
C ASN A 20 -7.20 2.69 6.48
N ARG A 21 -7.57 2.38 5.23
CA ARG A 21 -6.75 2.63 4.04
C ARG A 21 -7.47 3.38 2.95
N ILE A 22 -6.73 4.21 2.23
CA ILE A 22 -7.13 4.85 0.98
C ILE A 22 -6.28 4.23 -0.14
N TYR A 23 -6.94 3.82 -1.21
CA TYR A 23 -6.33 3.29 -2.42
C TYR A 23 -6.57 4.27 -3.55
N VAL A 24 -5.51 4.64 -4.26
CA VAL A 24 -5.56 5.57 -5.39
C VAL A 24 -4.90 4.90 -6.59
N THR A 25 -5.52 5.05 -7.75
CA THR A 25 -4.95 4.65 -9.03
C THR A 25 -5.00 5.80 -10.02
N GLY A 26 -4.19 5.69 -11.07
CA GLY A 26 -4.11 6.63 -12.17
C GLY A 26 -3.02 6.20 -13.14
N TYR A 27 -2.39 7.17 -13.79
CA TYR A 27 -1.20 6.94 -14.60
C TYR A 27 -0.11 7.95 -14.26
N THR A 28 1.14 7.53 -14.48
CA THR A 28 2.31 8.41 -14.39
C THR A 28 3.20 8.30 -15.62
N GLN A 29 3.68 9.43 -16.13
CA GLN A 29 4.72 9.49 -17.18
C GLN A 29 6.12 9.66 -16.60
N GLY A 30 6.27 10.21 -15.40
CA GLY A 30 7.57 10.47 -14.77
C GLY A 30 7.96 9.43 -13.73
N GLY A 31 7.06 8.50 -13.45
CA GLY A 31 7.16 7.57 -12.35
C GLY A 31 6.66 8.17 -11.05
N ILE A 32 6.58 7.35 -10.01
CA ILE A 32 6.18 7.79 -8.66
C ILE A 32 7.37 7.67 -7.72
N GLU A 33 7.64 8.74 -6.97
CA GLU A 33 8.69 8.81 -5.94
C GLU A 33 10.10 8.48 -6.46
N GLY A 34 10.44 8.95 -7.64
CA GLY A 34 11.78 8.81 -8.22
C GLY A 34 12.06 7.43 -8.83
N ALA A 35 11.13 6.48 -8.76
CA ALA A 35 11.20 5.27 -9.56
C ALA A 35 10.94 5.62 -11.03
N ALA A 36 11.88 5.34 -11.93
CA ALA A 36 11.73 5.65 -13.35
C ALA A 36 10.47 5.00 -13.94
N SER A 37 9.69 5.75 -14.71
CA SER A 37 8.71 5.16 -15.61
C SER A 37 9.47 4.49 -16.78
N PRO A 38 9.20 3.21 -17.10
CA PRO A 38 9.79 2.56 -18.27
C PRO A 38 9.31 3.15 -19.61
N GLY A 39 8.35 4.09 -19.57
CA GLY A 39 7.74 4.76 -20.71
C GLY A 39 8.46 6.02 -21.21
N GLY A 40 9.50 6.48 -20.51
CA GLY A 40 10.31 7.63 -20.91
C GLY A 40 9.75 8.96 -20.42
N SER A 41 10.57 9.63 -19.61
CA SER A 41 10.41 11.02 -19.18
C SER A 41 10.57 11.98 -20.37
N GLY A 42 9.67 12.95 -20.51
CA GLY A 42 9.95 14.16 -21.29
C GLY A 42 9.35 14.34 -22.69
N ILE A 43 8.47 13.47 -23.21
CA ILE A 43 7.76 13.77 -24.48
C ILE A 43 6.24 13.83 -24.25
N ALA A 44 5.63 14.97 -24.54
CA ALA A 44 4.19 15.13 -24.53
C ALA A 44 3.54 14.06 -25.43
N GLY A 45 2.79 13.13 -24.84
CA GLY A 45 2.20 11.98 -25.54
C GLY A 45 2.84 10.62 -25.25
N GLN A 46 3.89 10.53 -24.42
CA GLN A 46 4.49 9.25 -23.99
C GLN A 46 3.54 8.39 -23.13
N PRO A 47 3.76 7.06 -23.12
CA PRO A 47 2.91 6.11 -22.43
C PRO A 47 2.90 6.35 -20.91
N GLY A 48 1.71 6.68 -20.39
CA GLY A 48 1.47 6.59 -18.95
C GLY A 48 1.63 5.13 -18.49
N THR A 49 2.11 4.95 -17.26
CA THR A 49 2.14 3.65 -16.59
C THR A 49 1.12 3.66 -15.44
N PRO A 50 0.25 2.64 -15.33
CA PRO A 50 -0.70 2.55 -14.24
C PRO A 50 0.02 2.40 -12.90
N PHE A 51 -0.50 3.06 -11.88
CA PHE A 51 0.02 2.92 -10.52
C PHE A 51 -1.07 2.56 -9.52
N LEU A 52 -0.63 2.00 -8.39
CA LEU A 52 -1.40 1.88 -7.16
C LEU A 52 -0.64 2.60 -6.04
N LEU A 53 -1.32 3.52 -5.38
CA LEU A 53 -0.87 4.21 -4.18
C LEU A 53 -1.80 3.84 -3.02
N VAL A 54 -1.24 3.43 -1.89
CA VAL A 54 -1.99 3.12 -0.67
C VAL A 54 -1.54 4.06 0.43
N LEU A 55 -2.50 4.73 1.04
CA LEU A 55 -2.31 5.67 2.13
C LEU A 55 -3.02 5.18 3.39
N ASP A 56 -2.48 5.52 4.54
CA ASP A 56 -3.17 5.44 5.81
C ASP A 56 -4.30 6.49 5.83
N ALA A 57 -5.53 6.05 6.12
CA ALA A 57 -6.70 6.93 6.02
C ALA A 57 -6.79 7.97 7.15
N THR A 58 -6.05 7.79 8.25
CA THR A 58 -6.04 8.71 9.39
C THR A 58 -5.00 9.80 9.21
N THR A 59 -3.80 9.42 8.82
CA THR A 59 -2.61 10.28 8.77
C THR A 59 -2.31 10.80 7.37
N GLY A 60 -2.86 10.16 6.34
CA GLY A 60 -2.48 10.39 4.94
C GLY A 60 -1.07 9.89 4.61
N ALA A 61 -0.40 9.18 5.53
CA ALA A 61 0.94 8.66 5.31
C ALA A 61 0.91 7.60 4.21
N ARG A 62 1.90 7.64 3.31
CA ARG A 62 2.07 6.60 2.30
C ARG A 62 2.49 5.29 2.97
N LEU A 63 1.75 4.22 2.65
CA LEU A 63 2.05 2.87 3.10
C LEU A 63 2.68 2.03 1.99
N PHE A 64 2.23 2.22 0.74
CA PHE A 64 2.68 1.42 -0.39
C PHE A 64 2.52 2.17 -1.70
N VAL A 65 3.44 1.92 -2.63
CA VAL A 65 3.34 2.35 -4.02
C VAL A 65 3.80 1.22 -4.92
N GLN A 66 3.10 1.01 -6.03
CA GLN A 66 3.51 0.12 -7.09
C GLN A 66 3.15 0.71 -8.43
N THR A 67 4.11 0.74 -9.35
CA THR A 67 3.84 0.94 -10.78
C THR A 67 3.73 -0.42 -11.47
N TYR A 68 2.77 -0.54 -12.37
CA TYR A 68 2.58 -1.73 -13.18
C TYR A 68 3.09 -1.44 -14.59
N VAL A 69 4.17 -2.11 -14.95
CA VAL A 69 4.88 -1.90 -16.21
C VAL A 69 4.18 -2.66 -17.32
N THR A 70 3.82 -1.95 -18.39
CA THR A 70 3.13 -2.50 -19.57
C THR A 70 3.95 -2.22 -20.84
N GLY A 71 5.21 -2.68 -20.87
CA GLY A 71 6.11 -2.39 -21.99
C GLY A 71 6.25 -0.89 -22.28
N THR A 72 6.38 -0.53 -23.57
CA THR A 72 6.54 0.85 -24.06
C THR A 72 5.21 1.48 -24.52
N ALA A 73 4.08 0.85 -24.25
CA ALA A 73 2.77 1.30 -24.73
C ALA A 73 1.96 1.98 -23.63
N ARG A 74 1.07 2.90 -24.03
CA ARG A 74 0.29 3.72 -23.11
C ARG A 74 -0.69 2.87 -22.31
N SER A 75 -0.65 3.02 -21.00
CA SER A 75 -1.56 2.37 -20.09
C SER A 75 -2.03 3.31 -18.98
N SER A 76 -3.18 3.01 -18.40
CA SER A 76 -3.74 3.83 -17.34
C SER A 76 -4.57 3.00 -16.39
N GLY A 77 -4.44 3.28 -15.09
CA GLY A 77 -5.45 2.92 -14.11
C GLY A 77 -6.64 3.87 -14.27
N GLY A 78 -7.85 3.33 -14.16
CA GLY A 78 -9.09 4.08 -14.31
C GLY A 78 -10.00 3.92 -13.09
N GLY A 79 -10.29 2.69 -12.69
CA GLY A 79 -11.14 2.40 -11.54
C GLY A 79 -10.40 1.60 -10.47
N ILE A 80 -10.81 1.76 -9.21
CA ILE A 80 -10.32 0.96 -8.11
C ILE A 80 -11.42 0.70 -7.08
N VAL A 81 -11.45 -0.51 -6.54
CA VAL A 81 -12.35 -0.90 -5.45
C VAL A 81 -11.60 -1.82 -4.48
N SER A 82 -11.75 -1.56 -3.19
CA SER A 82 -11.19 -2.40 -2.13
C SER A 82 -12.29 -2.88 -1.20
N ARG A 83 -12.26 -4.18 -0.84
CA ARG A 83 -13.19 -4.79 0.11
C ARG A 83 -12.51 -5.92 0.87
N GLY A 84 -12.50 -5.82 2.20
CA GLY A 84 -11.70 -6.69 3.06
C GLY A 84 -10.24 -6.70 2.61
N TYR A 85 -9.68 -7.89 2.42
CA TYR A 85 -8.30 -8.11 2.00
C TYR A 85 -8.09 -8.09 0.47
N ASN A 86 -9.08 -7.67 -0.32
CA ASN A 86 -8.96 -7.75 -1.77
C ASN A 86 -9.14 -6.36 -2.39
N THR A 87 -8.28 -6.04 -3.33
CA THR A 87 -8.36 -4.80 -4.10
C THR A 87 -8.34 -5.13 -5.59
N TYR A 88 -9.25 -4.51 -6.35
CA TYR A 88 -9.33 -4.67 -7.79
C TYR A 88 -9.17 -3.32 -8.45
N MET A 89 -8.31 -3.29 -9.46
CA MET A 89 -8.02 -2.10 -10.25
C MET A 89 -8.37 -2.39 -11.70
N THR A 90 -9.05 -1.46 -12.35
CA THR A 90 -9.37 -1.52 -13.77
C THR A 90 -8.61 -0.45 -14.52
N GLY A 91 -8.44 -0.65 -15.82
CA GLY A 91 -7.73 0.28 -16.66
C GLY A 91 -7.70 -0.18 -18.10
N TYR A 92 -6.85 0.44 -18.89
CA TYR A 92 -6.55 0.00 -20.25
C TYR A 92 -5.05 -0.05 -20.50
N THR A 93 -4.65 -0.89 -21.46
CA THR A 93 -3.30 -0.97 -22.00
C THR A 93 -3.34 -0.95 -23.52
N MET A 94 -2.42 -0.21 -24.13
CA MET A 94 -2.15 -0.23 -25.57
C MET A 94 -1.07 -1.24 -25.98
N GLY A 95 -0.51 -1.97 -25.03
CA GLY A 95 0.53 -2.97 -25.29
C GLY A 95 0.42 -4.18 -24.39
N THR A 96 1.56 -4.82 -24.14
CA THR A 96 1.63 -6.06 -23.39
C THR A 96 1.46 -5.82 -21.89
N MET A 97 0.62 -6.63 -21.25
CA MET A 97 0.50 -6.65 -19.79
C MET A 97 0.23 -8.08 -19.31
N PHE A 98 0.87 -8.49 -18.21
CA PHE A 98 0.75 -9.83 -17.63
C PHE A 98 0.99 -10.97 -18.63
N GLY A 99 1.96 -10.80 -19.53
CA GLY A 99 2.33 -11.81 -20.54
C GLY A 99 1.34 -11.95 -21.70
N GLN A 100 0.29 -11.12 -21.73
CA GLN A 100 -0.66 -11.09 -22.84
C GLN A 100 -0.22 -10.06 -23.89
N THR A 101 -0.12 -10.49 -25.15
CA THR A 101 0.13 -9.61 -26.29
C THR A 101 -1.18 -9.02 -26.79
N ASN A 102 -1.21 -7.70 -26.97
CA ASN A 102 -2.35 -6.98 -27.48
C ASN A 102 -1.91 -6.07 -28.64
N SER A 103 -2.69 -6.06 -29.74
CA SER A 103 -2.57 -5.10 -30.85
C SER A 103 -3.78 -4.15 -30.80
N GLY A 104 -3.71 -3.14 -29.94
CA GLY A 104 -4.78 -2.15 -29.77
C GLY A 104 -4.98 -1.76 -28.32
N VAL A 105 -6.12 -1.13 -28.00
CA VAL A 105 -6.52 -0.78 -26.62
C VAL A 105 -7.31 -1.95 -26.03
N ALA A 106 -6.79 -2.61 -25.00
CA ALA A 106 -7.55 -3.60 -24.24
C ALA A 106 -7.83 -3.10 -22.82
N PRO A 107 -9.03 -3.35 -22.29
CA PRO A 107 -9.27 -3.19 -20.87
C PRO A 107 -8.52 -4.26 -20.09
N PHE A 108 -8.23 -3.96 -18.82
CA PHE A 108 -7.71 -4.94 -17.89
C PHE A 108 -8.40 -4.86 -16.54
N VAL A 109 -8.34 -5.97 -15.80
CA VAL A 109 -8.65 -6.04 -14.38
C VAL A 109 -7.46 -6.68 -13.67
N LEU A 110 -6.89 -5.95 -12.71
CA LEU A 110 -5.86 -6.46 -11.82
C LEU A 110 -6.48 -6.74 -10.46
N GLY A 111 -6.45 -8.01 -10.04
CA GLY A 111 -6.86 -8.44 -8.71
C GLY A 111 -5.64 -8.61 -7.80
N LEU A 112 -5.58 -7.82 -6.73
CA LEU A 112 -4.60 -7.95 -5.66
C LEU A 112 -5.29 -8.66 -4.50
N LYS A 113 -4.94 -9.93 -4.33
CA LYS A 113 -5.51 -10.82 -3.32
C LYS A 113 -4.64 -10.82 -2.08
N GLY A 114 -5.29 -10.73 -0.92
CA GLY A 114 -4.59 -10.66 0.35
C GLY A 114 -4.14 -9.24 0.68
N ASP A 115 -3.75 -9.06 1.93
CA ASP A 115 -3.29 -7.78 2.42
C ASP A 115 -1.98 -7.38 1.75
N LEU A 116 -2.03 -6.33 0.92
CA LEU A 116 -0.82 -5.69 0.38
C LEU A 116 0.10 -5.16 1.49
N ILE A 117 -0.51 -4.85 2.63
CA ILE A 117 0.15 -4.47 3.87
C ILE A 117 -0.60 -5.27 4.95
N PRO A 118 0.01 -6.20 5.68
CA PRO A 118 -0.68 -6.86 6.80
C PRO A 118 -1.03 -5.83 7.88
N PRO A 119 -2.09 -6.01 8.68
CA PRO A 119 -2.32 -5.16 9.84
C PRO A 119 -1.10 -5.25 10.75
N THR A 120 -0.68 -4.12 11.29
CA THR A 120 0.25 -4.13 12.42
C THR A 120 -0.38 -4.99 13.50
N PRO A 121 0.31 -6.03 14.03
CA PRO A 121 -0.22 -6.79 15.13
C PRO A 121 -0.61 -5.81 16.23
N VAL A 122 -1.89 -5.79 16.62
CA VAL A 122 -2.28 -5.10 17.84
C VAL A 122 -1.47 -5.78 18.94
N PRO A 123 -0.60 -5.08 19.69
CA PRO A 123 0.05 -5.71 20.81
C PRO A 123 -1.06 -6.19 21.73
N THR A 124 -1.25 -7.50 21.81
CA THR A 124 -2.14 -8.11 22.80
C THR A 124 -1.63 -7.61 24.13
N ALA A 125 -2.39 -6.72 24.77
CA ALA A 125 -2.03 -6.23 26.09
C ALA A 125 -1.71 -7.46 26.94
N ALA A 126 -0.48 -7.52 27.46
CA ALA A 126 -0.10 -8.59 28.38
C ALA A 126 -1.20 -8.63 29.46
N PRO A 127 -1.71 -9.82 29.83
CA PRO A 127 -2.72 -9.89 30.88
C PRO A 127 -2.19 -9.10 32.07
N SER A 128 -2.96 -8.12 32.52
CA SER A 128 -2.64 -7.34 33.71
C SER A 128 -2.50 -8.34 34.85
N TYR A 129 -1.28 -8.65 35.24
CA TYR A 129 -1.03 -9.39 36.47
C TYR A 129 -1.41 -8.43 37.59
N GLU A 130 -2.63 -8.54 38.08
CA GLU A 130 -2.99 -7.99 39.39
C GLU A 130 -2.29 -8.90 40.42
N PRO A 131 -1.26 -8.42 41.15
CA PRO A 131 -0.78 -9.18 42.28
C PRO A 131 -1.89 -9.17 43.33
N THR A 132 -2.61 -10.28 43.47
CA THR A 132 -3.45 -10.50 44.65
C THR A 132 -2.52 -10.57 45.84
N ALA A 133 -2.36 -9.44 46.54
CA ALA A 133 -1.75 -9.40 47.84
C ALA A 133 -2.54 -10.33 48.77
N SER A 134 -1.90 -11.41 49.20
CA SER A 134 -2.30 -12.13 50.41
C SER A 134 -1.21 -11.86 51.45
N PRO A 135 -1.46 -11.01 52.46
CA PRO A 135 -0.49 -10.80 53.52
C PRO A 135 -0.71 -11.88 54.58
N THR A 136 0.22 -12.84 54.68
CA THR A 136 0.71 -13.41 55.95
C THR A 136 1.62 -14.62 55.71
N ALA A 137 2.91 -14.47 55.96
CA ALA A 137 3.69 -15.40 56.76
C ALA A 137 5.00 -14.74 57.23
N VAL A 138 5.33 -14.98 58.49
CA VAL A 138 6.25 -14.27 59.39
C VAL A 138 7.61 -14.98 59.46
N CYS A 139 8.67 -14.16 59.61
CA CYS A 139 10.04 -14.38 60.13
C CYS A 139 10.88 -15.61 59.70
N MET A 140 12.11 -15.33 59.27
CA MET A 140 13.31 -15.70 60.04
C MET A 140 14.38 -14.60 59.99
N GLN A 141 14.79 -14.19 61.18
CA GLN A 141 15.81 -13.20 61.50
C GLN A 141 17.11 -13.92 61.87
N TRP A 142 18.21 -13.57 61.21
CA TRP A 142 19.60 -13.73 61.69
C TRP A 142 20.37 -12.55 61.08
N ALA A 143 20.69 -11.49 61.83
CA ALA A 143 21.77 -11.32 62.81
C ALA A 143 22.83 -10.39 62.20
N LEU A 144 23.10 -9.29 62.91
CA LEU A 144 24.07 -8.24 62.59
C LEU A 144 25.48 -8.82 62.49
N GLY A 145 26.27 -8.23 61.60
CA GLY A 145 27.72 -8.33 61.58
C GLY A 145 28.29 -7.09 60.90
N ASP A 146 28.60 -6.07 61.70
CA ASP A 146 29.39 -4.91 61.27
C ASP A 146 30.82 -5.36 60.92
N TYR A 147 31.32 -4.94 59.74
CA TYR A 147 32.56 -4.21 59.47
C TYR A 147 32.67 -3.91 57.96
#